data_AF-A0A1C4CEP8-F1
#
_entry.id   AF-A0A1C4CEP8-F1
#
_cell.length_a   1.000
_cell.length_b   1.000
_cell.length_c   1.000
_cell.angle_alpha   90.00
_cell.angle_beta   90.00
_cell.angle_gamma   90.00
#
_symmetry.space_group_name_H-M   'P 1'
#
loop_
_entity.id
_entity.type
_entity.pdbx_description
1 polymer ?
#
loop_
_entity_poly.entity_id
_entity_poly.type
_entity_poly.pdbx_seq_one_letter_code
_entity_poly.pdbx_strand_id
1 'polypeptide(L)'
;MPGCTDTLRQHYTQLFTVAALFAAANAVAATPGEGISGQWRIISVNTDQRAMTYPATKYNDPRLVGRVLNFGQDAIRGDVDGGIDCQQPTYNSQPEMTLNAVIQQTSGEHNDAPVTPVAEDYELNIPGDQKITPQLVSCKQGHLGPDGVVMKNWVALIAADRLITNWSENGYLMLQRVKPGEKTAPSFSCNAKLSTVEKTICDSDELSAWDRSVTDAYQTWQSEQEEIQPADKAVMDKMKSEQRAWLAKRNQCQSDAVCITKAMRERVSEIMSKVY
;
A
#
# COMPACT_ATOMS: atom_id res chain seq x y z
N MET A 1 -84.34 -27.22 55.43
CA MET A 1 -85.32 -27.06 54.33
C MET A 1 -85.07 -25.72 53.64
N PRO A 2 -85.46 -25.54 52.37
CA PRO A 2 -84.60 -24.86 51.40
C PRO A 2 -84.70 -23.32 51.37
N GLY A 3 -83.67 -22.69 50.82
CA GLY A 3 -83.65 -21.28 50.42
C GLY A 3 -82.83 -21.09 49.15
N CYS A 4 -83.40 -20.41 48.17
CA CYS A 4 -82.69 -19.79 47.04
C CYS A 4 -81.89 -18.57 47.53
N THR A 5 -80.90 -18.00 46.82
CA THR A 5 -80.35 -18.30 45.47
C THR A 5 -78.79 -18.13 45.56
N ASP A 6 -77.94 -17.73 44.59
CA ASP A 6 -78.09 -17.27 43.20
C ASP A 6 -76.88 -17.66 42.31
N THR A 7 -77.02 -17.31 41.04
CA THR A 7 -76.14 -17.41 39.89
C THR A 7 -74.77 -16.76 40.09
N LEU A 8 -73.70 -17.49 39.76
CA LEU A 8 -72.38 -16.88 39.47
C LEU A 8 -71.74 -17.49 38.23
N ARG A 9 -71.59 -16.67 37.19
CA ARG A 9 -71.01 -17.01 35.88
C ARG A 9 -69.59 -16.45 35.84
N GLN A 10 -68.56 -17.29 35.93
CA GLN A 10 -67.17 -16.85 35.79
C GLN A 10 -66.44 -17.56 34.65
N HIS A 11 -65.54 -16.80 34.04
CA HIS A 11 -65.04 -17.02 32.68
C HIS A 11 -63.84 -17.98 32.67
N TYR A 12 -63.72 -18.79 31.61
CA TYR A 12 -62.48 -19.48 31.29
C TYR A 12 -61.43 -18.48 30.79
N THR A 13 -60.46 -18.14 31.63
CA THR A 13 -59.29 -17.36 31.22
C THR A 13 -58.24 -18.31 30.62
N GLN A 14 -58.16 -18.37 29.29
CA GLN A 14 -57.07 -19.09 28.61
C GLN A 14 -55.76 -18.30 28.73
N LEU A 15 -54.81 -18.84 29.48
CA LEU A 15 -53.45 -18.31 29.57
C LEU A 15 -52.65 -18.65 28.31
N PHE A 16 -52.62 -17.72 27.36
CA PHE A 16 -51.69 -17.78 26.22
C PHE A 16 -50.28 -17.39 26.66
N THR A 17 -49.46 -18.38 27.03
CA THR A 17 -48.02 -18.20 27.23
C THR A 17 -47.31 -17.97 25.89
N VAL A 18 -47.13 -16.69 25.54
CA VAL A 18 -46.30 -16.31 24.38
C VAL A 18 -44.83 -16.57 24.70
N ALA A 19 -44.30 -17.69 24.19
CA ALA A 19 -42.88 -18.01 24.28
C ALA A 19 -42.07 -17.09 23.36
N ALA A 20 -41.50 -16.02 23.92
CA ALA A 20 -40.62 -15.11 23.19
C ALA A 20 -39.29 -15.81 22.83
N LEU A 21 -39.20 -16.32 21.60
CA LEU A 21 -37.95 -16.83 21.03
C LEU A 21 -37.01 -15.66 20.73
N PHE A 22 -36.19 -15.30 21.71
CA PHE A 22 -35.06 -14.40 21.51
C PHE A 22 -34.02 -15.08 20.61
N ALA A 23 -34.09 -14.82 19.32
CA ALA A 23 -33.02 -15.13 18.38
C ALA A 23 -31.79 -14.28 18.74
N ALA A 24 -30.86 -14.85 19.51
CA ALA A 24 -29.58 -14.24 19.76
C ALA A 24 -28.82 -14.10 18.43
N ALA A 25 -28.76 -12.88 17.91
CA ALA A 25 -27.91 -12.56 16.78
C ALA A 25 -26.45 -12.70 17.23
N ASN A 26 -25.83 -13.83 16.90
CA ASN A 26 -24.39 -14.03 17.11
C ASN A 26 -23.65 -13.00 16.25
N ALA A 27 -23.26 -11.90 16.86
CA ALA A 27 -22.31 -10.97 16.27
C ALA A 27 -21.00 -11.72 16.08
N VAL A 28 -20.74 -12.14 14.84
CA VAL A 28 -19.42 -12.64 14.44
C VAL A 28 -18.45 -11.50 14.70
N ALA A 29 -17.51 -11.70 15.63
CA ALA A 29 -16.48 -10.70 15.88
C ALA A 29 -15.69 -10.51 14.59
N ALA A 30 -15.68 -9.28 14.07
CA ALA A 30 -14.95 -8.96 12.86
C ALA A 30 -13.49 -9.38 13.00
N THR A 31 -12.96 -10.03 11.97
CA THR A 31 -11.61 -10.57 11.99
C THR A 31 -10.61 -9.41 12.06
N PRO A 32 -9.53 -9.46 12.87
CA PRO A 32 -8.48 -8.44 12.81
C PRO A 32 -7.96 -8.33 11.37
N GLY A 33 -7.89 -7.12 10.80
CA GLY A 33 -7.49 -6.95 9.40
C GLY A 33 -8.46 -7.56 8.37
N GLU A 34 -9.75 -7.70 8.69
CA GLU A 34 -10.78 -8.11 7.73
C GLU A 34 -10.84 -7.14 6.53
N GLY A 35 -10.95 -7.69 5.33
CA GLY A 35 -10.83 -6.96 4.06
C GLY A 35 -9.39 -6.52 3.70
N ILE A 36 -8.55 -6.20 4.68
CA ILE A 36 -7.15 -5.76 4.51
C ILE A 36 -6.20 -6.94 4.28
N SER A 37 -6.47 -8.11 4.87
CA SER A 37 -5.65 -9.31 4.72
C SER A 37 -5.47 -9.72 3.24
N GLY A 38 -4.24 -10.13 2.87
CA GLY A 38 -3.88 -10.58 1.53
C GLY A 38 -2.67 -9.87 0.91
N GLN A 39 -2.46 -10.07 -0.39
CA GLN A 39 -1.37 -9.47 -1.16
C GLN A 39 -1.79 -8.19 -1.88
N TRP A 40 -0.94 -7.17 -1.81
CA TRP A 40 -1.20 -5.81 -2.28
C TRP A 40 0.03 -5.24 -2.97
N ARG A 41 -0.06 -4.92 -4.26
CA ARG A 41 1.04 -4.28 -5.00
C ARG A 41 0.97 -2.77 -4.82
N ILE A 42 2.08 -2.13 -4.47
CA ILE A 42 2.22 -0.68 -4.46
C ILE A 42 2.10 -0.19 -5.91
N ILE A 43 1.08 0.62 -6.19
CA ILE A 43 0.78 1.19 -7.51
C ILE A 43 1.12 2.67 -7.62
N SER A 44 1.22 3.38 -6.50
CA SER A 44 1.75 4.74 -6.45
C SER A 44 2.38 5.03 -5.09
N VAL A 45 3.38 5.92 -5.11
CA VAL A 45 4.01 6.51 -3.92
C VAL A 45 3.69 8.00 -3.99
N ASN A 46 2.94 8.50 -3.02
CA ASN A 46 2.37 9.83 -3.02
C ASN A 46 3.10 10.69 -1.99
N THR A 47 3.89 11.65 -2.48
CA THR A 47 4.66 12.59 -1.65
C THR A 47 3.95 13.94 -1.59
N ASP A 48 4.25 14.68 -0.53
CA ASP A 48 3.78 16.05 -0.35
C ASP A 48 4.38 16.98 -1.41
N GLN A 49 3.55 17.57 -2.27
CA GLN A 49 4.00 18.47 -3.34
C GLN A 49 4.33 19.88 -2.83
N ARG A 50 4.12 20.16 -1.53
CA ARG A 50 4.41 21.44 -0.88
C ARG A 50 5.54 21.36 0.14
N ALA A 51 6.07 20.16 0.41
CA ALA A 51 7.27 20.00 1.23
C ALA A 51 8.45 20.80 0.66
N MET A 52 8.94 21.76 1.43
CA MET A 52 10.05 22.66 1.03
C MET A 52 11.44 21.97 1.06
N THR A 53 11.48 20.66 1.33
CA THR A 53 12.68 19.84 1.46
C THR A 53 12.60 18.68 0.48
N TYR A 54 13.67 18.41 -0.27
CA TYR A 54 13.76 17.20 -1.09
C TYR A 54 13.57 15.96 -0.22
N PRO A 55 12.50 15.16 -0.42
CA PRO A 55 12.30 13.94 0.33
C PRO A 55 13.24 12.84 -0.18
N ALA A 56 13.74 12.01 0.72
CA ALA A 56 14.49 10.80 0.41
C ALA A 56 13.62 9.73 -0.27
N THR A 57 12.30 9.90 -0.30
CA THR A 57 11.30 9.12 -1.04
C THR A 57 10.65 10.02 -2.10
N LYS A 58 10.71 9.67 -3.39
CA LYS A 58 10.07 10.50 -4.45
C LYS A 58 8.65 10.06 -4.80
N TYR A 59 7.91 10.94 -5.48
CA TYR A 59 6.66 10.56 -6.14
C TYR A 59 6.90 9.38 -7.08
N ASN A 60 6.08 8.34 -6.96
CA ASN A 60 6.25 7.05 -7.63
C ASN A 60 7.66 6.43 -7.50
N ASP A 61 8.31 6.54 -6.32
CA ASP A 61 9.67 6.04 -6.08
C ASP A 61 9.89 4.62 -6.62
N PRO A 62 10.80 4.43 -7.60
CA PRO A 62 11.01 3.14 -8.25
C PRO A 62 11.48 2.02 -7.31
N ARG A 63 11.99 2.33 -6.11
CA ARG A 63 12.33 1.32 -5.09
C ARG A 63 11.10 0.68 -4.43
N LEU A 64 9.96 1.37 -4.49
CA LEU A 64 8.72 1.00 -3.80
C LEU A 64 7.60 0.62 -4.78
N VAL A 65 7.48 1.32 -5.92
CA VAL A 65 6.48 0.97 -6.95
C VAL A 65 6.72 -0.45 -7.47
N GLY A 66 5.62 -1.20 -7.64
CA GLY A 66 5.65 -2.58 -8.10
C GLY A 66 6.01 -3.62 -7.02
N ARG A 67 6.48 -3.22 -5.82
CA ARG A 67 6.67 -4.16 -4.70
C ARG A 67 5.32 -4.66 -4.20
N VAL A 68 5.28 -5.89 -3.67
CA VAL A 68 4.08 -6.50 -3.09
C VAL A 68 4.23 -6.60 -1.58
N LEU A 69 3.24 -6.06 -0.86
CA LEU A 69 3.07 -6.22 0.58
C LEU A 69 2.06 -7.34 0.85
N ASN A 70 2.36 -8.20 1.81
CA ASN A 70 1.49 -9.28 2.26
C ASN A 70 1.04 -9.00 3.70
N PHE A 71 -0.23 -8.64 3.88
CA PHE A 71 -0.85 -8.37 5.17
C PHE A 71 -1.49 -9.67 5.70
N GLY A 72 -1.02 -10.16 6.85
CA GLY A 72 -1.54 -11.38 7.48
C GLY A 72 -1.60 -11.26 9.00
N GLN A 73 -2.14 -12.31 9.65
CA GLN A 73 -2.35 -12.33 11.11
C GLN A 73 -1.05 -12.51 11.89
N ASP A 74 -0.14 -13.36 11.41
CA ASP A 74 1.13 -13.65 12.09
C ASP A 74 2.24 -12.63 11.78
N ALA A 75 2.15 -11.95 10.64
CA ALA A 75 3.12 -10.95 10.18
C ALA A 75 2.57 -10.11 9.01
N ILE A 76 3.16 -8.93 8.82
CA ILE A 76 3.13 -8.20 7.56
C ILE A 76 4.54 -8.25 6.97
N ARG A 77 4.67 -8.48 5.65
CA ARG A 77 5.97 -8.62 4.96
C ARG A 77 5.95 -7.96 3.59
N GLY A 78 7.07 -7.40 3.17
CA GLY A 78 7.29 -6.91 1.80
C GLY A 78 8.75 -6.54 1.56
N ASP A 79 9.23 -6.76 0.33
CA ASP A 79 10.59 -6.38 -0.07
C ASP A 79 10.60 -4.94 -0.59
N VAL A 80 10.60 -3.99 0.35
CA VAL A 80 10.76 -2.55 0.12
C VAL A 80 12.09 -2.08 0.71
N ASP A 81 12.61 -0.95 0.22
CA ASP A 81 13.77 -0.30 0.84
C ASP A 81 13.42 0.17 2.27
N GLY A 82 14.38 0.08 3.20
CA GLY A 82 14.14 0.17 4.66
C GLY A 82 13.58 -1.12 5.30
N GLY A 83 12.76 -1.89 4.56
CA GLY A 83 12.27 -3.22 4.94
C GLY A 83 10.97 -3.24 5.78
N ILE A 84 10.13 -4.24 5.55
CA ILE A 84 8.91 -4.51 6.36
C ILE A 84 9.06 -5.86 7.06
N ASP A 85 9.18 -5.82 8.39
CA ASP A 85 9.47 -6.96 9.25
C ASP A 85 8.46 -7.15 10.41
N CYS A 86 7.32 -6.46 10.37
CA CYS A 86 6.22 -6.55 11.34
C CYS A 86 5.82 -8.01 11.70
N GLN A 87 6.13 -8.47 12.92
CA GLN A 87 5.67 -9.75 13.46
C GLN A 87 4.56 -9.55 14.49
N GLN A 88 3.58 -10.46 14.48
CA GLN A 88 2.35 -10.45 15.30
C GLN A 88 1.65 -9.07 15.26
N PRO A 89 1.22 -8.60 14.07
CA PRO A 89 0.46 -7.36 13.91
C PRO A 89 -0.87 -7.43 14.66
N THR A 90 -1.24 -6.30 15.25
CA THR A 90 -2.61 -6.04 15.71
C THR A 90 -3.23 -4.92 14.89
N TYR A 91 -4.46 -5.11 14.46
CA TYR A 91 -5.23 -4.15 13.67
C TYR A 91 -6.33 -3.54 14.55
N ASN A 92 -6.23 -2.24 14.84
CA ASN A 92 -7.16 -1.53 15.71
C ASN A 92 -7.98 -0.50 14.91
N SER A 93 -9.20 -0.86 14.53
CA SER A 93 -10.13 -0.02 13.76
C SER A 93 -10.51 1.26 14.53
N GLN A 94 -10.23 2.41 13.91
CA GLN A 94 -10.63 3.72 14.41
C GLN A 94 -12.07 4.06 13.97
N PRO A 95 -12.71 5.06 14.58
CA PRO A 95 -13.99 5.59 14.08
C PRO A 95 -13.90 6.06 12.63
N GLU A 96 -15.01 5.97 11.89
CA GLU A 96 -15.09 6.48 10.51
C GLU A 96 -14.86 7.99 10.47
N MET A 97 -13.98 8.44 9.57
CA MET A 97 -13.63 9.85 9.38
C MET A 97 -13.31 10.13 7.90
N THR A 98 -13.12 11.40 7.53
CA THR A 98 -12.77 11.77 6.15
C THR A 98 -11.28 11.57 5.89
N LEU A 99 -10.90 11.34 4.63
CA LEU A 99 -9.49 11.22 4.24
C LEU A 99 -8.66 12.46 4.63
N ASN A 100 -9.19 13.67 4.49
CA ASN A 100 -8.49 14.88 4.95
C ASN A 100 -8.30 14.93 6.48
N ALA A 101 -9.28 14.45 7.27
CA ALA A 101 -9.12 14.38 8.72
C ALA A 101 -8.09 13.32 9.15
N VAL A 102 -7.95 12.26 8.36
CA VAL A 102 -6.90 11.24 8.50
C VAL A 102 -5.53 11.81 8.18
N ILE A 103 -5.39 12.52 7.06
CA ILE A 103 -4.14 13.17 6.64
C ILE A 103 -3.71 14.22 7.67
N GLN A 104 -4.62 15.10 8.13
CA GLN A 104 -4.34 16.11 9.15
C GLN A 104 -3.83 15.52 10.49
N GLN A 105 -4.25 14.29 10.85
CA GLN A 105 -3.75 13.62 12.06
C GLN A 105 -2.43 12.85 11.80
N THR A 106 -2.09 12.59 10.54
CA THR A 106 -0.95 11.75 10.15
C THR A 106 0.26 12.60 9.77
N SER A 107 0.08 13.49 8.79
CA SER A 107 1.07 14.47 8.35
C SER A 107 1.27 15.56 9.41
N GLY A 108 2.41 16.23 9.35
CA GLY A 108 2.61 17.50 10.06
C GLY A 108 1.88 18.67 9.39
N GLU A 109 1.76 19.79 10.10
CA GLU A 109 1.29 21.05 9.53
C GLU A 109 2.37 21.69 8.64
N HIS A 110 1.96 22.37 7.57
CA HIS A 110 2.85 23.17 6.72
C HIS A 110 3.28 24.47 7.42
N ASN A 111 4.45 24.99 7.07
CA ASN A 111 4.93 26.28 7.59
C ASN A 111 4.24 27.49 6.91
N ASP A 112 3.54 27.25 5.81
CA ASP A 112 2.88 28.23 4.95
C ASP A 112 1.38 27.92 4.77
N ALA A 113 0.60 28.92 4.36
CA ALA A 113 -0.85 28.78 4.20
C ALA A 113 -1.21 28.21 2.81
N PRO A 114 -2.10 27.20 2.70
CA PRO A 114 -2.86 26.59 3.79
C PRO A 114 -2.06 25.57 4.63
N VAL A 115 -2.13 25.77 5.95
CA VAL A 115 -1.33 25.06 6.97
C VAL A 115 -1.75 23.60 7.15
N THR A 116 -3.05 23.31 7.02
CA THR A 116 -3.58 21.95 7.10
C THR A 116 -3.35 21.19 5.78
N PRO A 117 -2.68 20.02 5.80
CA PRO A 117 -2.52 19.17 4.63
C PRO A 117 -3.82 18.45 4.24
N VAL A 118 -4.06 18.27 2.94
CA VAL A 118 -5.24 17.61 2.35
C VAL A 118 -4.86 16.61 1.25
N ALA A 119 -5.78 15.72 0.86
CA ALA A 119 -5.56 14.67 -0.14
C ALA A 119 -5.04 15.14 -1.52
N GLU A 120 -5.27 16.41 -1.85
CA GLU A 120 -4.81 17.06 -3.08
C GLU A 120 -3.33 17.44 -3.01
N ASP A 121 -2.80 17.83 -1.84
CA ASP A 121 -1.37 18.17 -1.65
C ASP A 121 -0.44 16.96 -1.93
N TYR A 122 -0.96 15.72 -1.92
CA TYR A 122 -0.22 14.47 -2.17
C TYR A 122 -0.57 13.80 -3.51
N GLU A 123 -1.38 14.44 -4.38
CA GLU A 123 -1.91 13.85 -5.61
C GLU A 123 -2.62 12.49 -5.43
N LEU A 124 -3.33 12.25 -4.31
CA LEU A 124 -3.93 10.92 -4.05
C LEU A 124 -4.99 10.52 -5.07
N ASN A 125 -5.59 11.49 -5.78
CA ASN A 125 -6.71 11.28 -6.71
C ASN A 125 -7.93 10.62 -6.03
N ILE A 126 -8.13 10.90 -4.73
CA ILE A 126 -9.28 10.49 -3.91
C ILE A 126 -9.96 11.78 -3.38
N PRO A 127 -11.31 11.88 -3.35
CA PRO A 127 -11.99 12.98 -2.69
C PRO A 127 -11.60 13.09 -1.21
N GLY A 128 -11.16 14.28 -0.77
CA GLY A 128 -10.71 14.50 0.61
C GLY A 128 -11.80 14.37 1.68
N ASP A 129 -13.06 14.42 1.27
CA ASP A 129 -14.25 14.15 2.10
C ASP A 129 -14.66 12.67 2.12
N GLN A 130 -14.04 11.80 1.31
CA GLN A 130 -14.33 10.37 1.28
C GLN A 130 -14.17 9.77 2.68
N LYS A 131 -15.19 9.03 3.10
CA LYS A 131 -15.22 8.28 4.34
C LYS A 131 -14.33 7.05 4.27
N ILE A 132 -13.49 6.89 5.29
CA ILE A 132 -12.65 5.71 5.51
C ILE A 132 -12.63 5.34 6.99
N THR A 133 -12.31 4.06 7.25
CA THR A 133 -12.09 3.49 8.58
C THR A 133 -10.62 3.07 8.67
N PRO A 134 -9.73 3.92 9.21
CA PRO A 134 -8.33 3.56 9.43
C PRO A 134 -8.22 2.39 10.42
N GLN A 135 -7.34 1.45 10.15
CA GLN A 135 -6.91 0.45 11.12
C GLN A 135 -5.48 0.79 11.52
N LEU A 136 -5.27 1.15 12.80
CA LEU A 136 -3.91 1.32 13.33
C LEU A 136 -3.23 -0.04 13.35
N VAL A 137 -2.00 -0.09 12.86
CA VAL A 137 -1.15 -1.28 12.84
C VAL A 137 -0.09 -1.09 13.92
N SER A 138 -0.06 -2.00 14.89
CA SER A 138 1.09 -2.11 15.80
C SER A 138 1.65 -3.52 15.77
N CYS A 139 2.97 -3.62 15.65
CA CYS A 139 3.72 -4.86 15.57
C CYS A 139 4.33 -5.17 16.93
N LYS A 140 4.36 -6.44 17.33
CA LYS A 140 5.03 -6.87 18.57
C LYS A 140 6.56 -6.81 18.45
N GLN A 141 7.06 -7.02 17.23
CA GLN A 141 8.45 -6.86 16.83
C GLN A 141 8.47 -6.38 15.39
N GLY A 142 9.47 -5.58 15.02
CA GLY A 142 9.56 -5.00 13.69
C GLY A 142 8.50 -3.93 13.43
N HIS A 143 8.30 -3.58 12.17
CA HIS A 143 7.42 -2.48 11.75
C HIS A 143 6.79 -2.71 10.37
N LEU A 144 5.69 -2.01 10.12
CA LEU A 144 5.11 -1.82 8.77
C LEU A 144 5.64 -0.53 8.14
N GLY A 145 5.77 0.54 8.92
CA GLY A 145 6.28 1.83 8.49
C GLY A 145 6.36 2.78 9.68
N PRO A 146 6.69 4.07 9.45
CA PRO A 146 6.73 5.06 10.52
C PRO A 146 5.34 5.43 11.03
N ASP A 147 5.30 5.91 12.27
CA ASP A 147 4.14 6.61 12.83
C ASP A 147 3.93 7.97 12.15
N GLY A 148 2.67 8.41 12.06
CA GLY A 148 2.33 9.82 11.88
C GLY A 148 2.38 10.61 13.20
N VAL A 149 2.09 11.90 13.11
CA VAL A 149 2.25 12.88 14.21
C VAL A 149 1.29 12.58 15.37
N VAL A 150 -0.02 12.48 15.11
CA VAL A 150 -1.04 12.13 16.09
C VAL A 150 -1.51 10.68 15.86
N MET A 151 -1.84 10.35 14.62
CA MET A 151 -2.26 9.02 14.24
C MET A 151 -1.06 8.12 13.95
N LYS A 152 -1.02 6.98 14.65
CA LYS A 152 0.02 5.96 14.55
C LYS A 152 -0.03 5.22 13.22
N ASN A 153 1.01 4.45 12.89
CA ASN A 153 1.09 3.77 11.59
C ASN A 153 -0.22 3.05 11.24
N TRP A 154 -0.79 3.30 10.07
CA TRP A 154 -2.18 2.92 9.77
C TRP A 154 -2.39 2.56 8.30
N VAL A 155 -3.40 1.72 8.07
CA VAL A 155 -3.85 1.28 6.75
C VAL A 155 -5.38 1.33 6.66
N ALA A 156 -5.93 1.74 5.52
CA ALA A 156 -7.37 1.82 5.29
C ALA A 156 -7.77 1.31 3.89
N LEU A 157 -8.98 0.73 3.79
CA LEU A 157 -9.64 0.48 2.52
C LEU A 157 -10.26 1.77 1.98
N ILE A 158 -9.87 2.13 0.76
CA ILE A 158 -10.46 3.24 -0.02
C ILE A 158 -11.36 2.70 -1.15
N ALA A 159 -11.20 1.43 -1.52
CA ALA A 159 -12.18 0.62 -2.26
C ALA A 159 -11.95 -0.87 -1.93
N ALA A 160 -12.84 -1.77 -2.34
CA ALA A 160 -12.72 -3.21 -2.05
C ALA A 160 -11.38 -3.84 -2.49
N ASP A 161 -10.77 -3.31 -3.56
CA ASP A 161 -9.50 -3.73 -4.15
C ASP A 161 -8.40 -2.65 -4.05
N ARG A 162 -8.58 -1.61 -3.22
CA ARG A 162 -7.60 -0.53 -3.02
C ARG A 162 -7.36 -0.20 -1.54
N LEU A 163 -6.09 -0.19 -1.12
CA LEU A 163 -5.64 0.34 0.17
C LEU A 163 -4.90 1.66 0.00
N ILE A 164 -4.90 2.45 1.07
CA ILE A 164 -3.90 3.48 1.35
C ILE A 164 -3.28 3.22 2.74
N THR A 165 -1.99 3.50 2.90
CA THR A 165 -1.25 3.46 4.17
C THR A 165 -0.33 4.68 4.25
N ASN A 166 -0.07 5.19 5.44
CA ASN A 166 0.96 6.21 5.61
C ASN A 166 2.37 5.60 5.46
N TRP A 167 3.33 6.46 5.12
CA TRP A 167 4.70 6.08 4.81
C TRP A 167 5.72 7.11 5.32
N SER A 168 6.99 6.93 4.96
CA SER A 168 8.09 7.86 5.21
C SER A 168 7.78 9.28 4.75
N GLU A 169 8.30 10.26 5.49
CA GLU A 169 8.34 11.68 5.10
C GLU A 169 6.94 12.28 4.83
N ASN A 170 5.96 11.89 5.64
CA ASN A 170 4.54 12.22 5.52
C ASN A 170 3.87 11.73 4.21
N GLY A 171 4.56 10.93 3.39
CA GLY A 171 4.00 10.35 2.18
C GLY A 171 3.02 9.22 2.45
N TYR A 172 2.38 8.74 1.39
CA TYR A 172 1.40 7.66 1.40
C TYR A 172 1.73 6.62 0.32
N LEU A 173 1.46 5.35 0.61
CA LEU A 173 1.47 4.30 -0.41
C LEU A 173 0.04 3.97 -0.81
N MET A 174 -0.22 3.99 -2.11
CA MET A 174 -1.47 3.52 -2.72
C MET A 174 -1.25 2.10 -3.23
N LEU A 175 -2.10 1.15 -2.83
CA LEU A 175 -1.95 -0.26 -3.18
C LEU A 175 -3.19 -0.86 -3.85
N GLN A 176 -2.96 -1.76 -4.80
CA GLN A 176 -3.96 -2.57 -5.49
C GLN A 176 -3.88 -4.02 -5.00
N ARG A 177 -5.03 -4.65 -4.73
CA ARG A 177 -5.08 -6.08 -4.38
C ARG A 177 -4.56 -6.92 -5.56
N VAL A 178 -3.57 -7.76 -5.32
CA VAL A 178 -3.01 -8.67 -6.33
C VAL A 178 -4.02 -9.80 -6.60
N LYS A 179 -4.39 -10.00 -7.87
CA LYS A 179 -5.34 -11.04 -8.26
C LYS A 179 -4.61 -12.37 -8.53
N PRO A 180 -5.22 -13.54 -8.27
CA PRO A 180 -4.59 -14.83 -8.53
C PRO A 180 -4.14 -14.96 -9.98
N GLY A 181 -2.84 -15.23 -10.20
CA GLY A 181 -2.24 -15.34 -11.53
C GLY A 181 -1.95 -14.01 -12.24
N GLU A 182 -2.19 -12.86 -11.60
CA GLU A 182 -1.84 -11.55 -12.13
C GLU A 182 -0.31 -11.37 -12.21
N LYS A 183 0.20 -10.98 -13.37
CA LYS A 183 1.62 -10.67 -13.58
C LYS A 183 1.84 -9.24 -14.08
N THR A 184 2.84 -8.62 -13.49
CA THR A 184 3.59 -7.48 -13.98
C THR A 184 4.31 -7.86 -15.28
N ALA A 185 4.19 -7.02 -16.31
CA ALA A 185 5.05 -7.12 -17.49
C ALA A 185 6.36 -6.34 -17.26
N PRO A 186 7.53 -6.82 -17.71
CA PRO A 186 8.77 -6.05 -17.69
C PRO A 186 8.70 -4.87 -18.68
N SER A 187 9.77 -4.07 -18.80
CA SER A 187 9.76 -2.93 -19.74
C SER A 187 9.94 -3.34 -21.21
N PHE A 188 10.27 -4.61 -21.47
CA PHE A 188 10.40 -5.21 -22.79
C PHE A 188 9.28 -6.23 -23.09
N SER A 189 9.08 -6.56 -24.36
CA SER A 189 8.05 -7.53 -24.78
C SER A 189 8.50 -8.98 -24.57
N CYS A 190 7.81 -9.71 -23.69
CA CYS A 190 8.04 -11.13 -23.43
C CYS A 190 7.82 -12.05 -24.65
N ASN A 191 7.22 -11.53 -25.73
CA ASN A 191 6.99 -12.27 -26.98
C ASN A 191 8.13 -12.07 -28.02
N ALA A 192 9.21 -11.35 -27.66
CA ALA A 192 10.36 -11.10 -28.52
C ALA A 192 11.40 -12.24 -28.49
N LYS A 193 12.51 -12.07 -29.22
CA LYS A 193 13.66 -13.00 -29.19
C LYS A 193 14.48 -12.80 -27.91
N LEU A 194 13.97 -13.32 -26.79
CA LEU A 194 14.56 -13.13 -25.46
C LEU A 194 15.88 -13.91 -25.23
N SER A 195 16.80 -13.28 -24.50
CA SER A 195 17.93 -13.92 -23.82
C SER A 195 17.50 -14.74 -22.59
N THR A 196 18.44 -15.46 -21.96
CA THR A 196 18.20 -16.27 -20.75
C THR A 196 17.64 -15.43 -19.59
N VAL A 197 18.24 -14.27 -19.33
CA VAL A 197 17.81 -13.37 -18.25
C VAL A 197 16.43 -12.81 -18.54
N GLU A 198 16.16 -12.39 -19.78
CA GLU A 198 14.86 -11.82 -20.15
C GLU A 198 13.70 -12.84 -20.05
N LYS A 199 13.95 -14.12 -20.35
CA LYS A 199 12.98 -15.20 -20.09
C LYS A 199 12.70 -15.35 -18.59
N THR A 200 13.77 -15.45 -17.81
CA THR A 200 13.70 -15.60 -16.35
C THR A 200 12.94 -14.44 -15.70
N ILE A 201 13.10 -13.22 -16.23
CA ILE A 201 12.34 -12.03 -15.84
C ILE A 201 10.85 -12.20 -16.17
N CYS A 202 10.49 -12.52 -17.41
CA CYS A 202 9.10 -12.73 -17.83
C CYS A 202 8.36 -13.85 -17.07
N ASP A 203 9.10 -14.87 -16.63
CA ASP A 203 8.54 -15.97 -15.85
C ASP A 203 8.23 -15.59 -14.38
N SER A 204 8.77 -14.48 -13.86
CA SER A 204 8.58 -14.01 -12.47
C SER A 204 7.95 -12.61 -12.38
N ASP A 205 6.87 -12.47 -11.59
CA ASP A 205 6.22 -11.19 -11.29
C ASP A 205 7.19 -10.21 -10.60
N GLU A 206 7.98 -10.71 -9.64
CA GLU A 206 8.94 -9.91 -8.86
C GLU A 206 10.07 -9.36 -9.75
N LEU A 207 10.64 -10.21 -10.62
CA LEU A 207 11.70 -9.81 -11.54
C LEU A 207 11.18 -8.86 -12.62
N SER A 208 9.98 -9.11 -13.15
CA SER A 208 9.33 -8.19 -14.09
C SER A 208 9.05 -6.84 -13.46
N ALA A 209 8.67 -6.81 -12.17
CA ALA A 209 8.52 -5.57 -11.43
C ALA A 209 9.88 -4.88 -11.19
N TRP A 210 10.95 -5.60 -10.86
CA TRP A 210 12.29 -5.00 -10.69
C TRP A 210 12.90 -4.50 -12.01
N ASP A 211 12.58 -5.13 -13.14
CA ASP A 211 12.97 -4.66 -14.48
C ASP A 211 12.28 -3.33 -14.84
N ARG A 212 11.00 -3.16 -14.45
CA ARG A 212 10.31 -1.86 -14.49
C ARG A 212 10.98 -0.85 -13.55
N SER A 213 11.18 -1.16 -12.27
CA SER A 213 11.88 -0.27 -11.33
C SER A 213 13.23 0.26 -11.84
N VAL A 214 14.04 -0.57 -12.52
CA VAL A 214 15.31 -0.13 -13.14
C VAL A 214 15.08 0.79 -14.35
N THR A 215 14.04 0.54 -15.13
CA THR A 215 13.67 1.37 -16.27
C THR A 215 13.13 2.73 -15.82
N ASP A 216 12.25 2.73 -14.83
CA ASP A 216 11.59 3.91 -14.29
C ASP A 216 12.62 4.82 -13.59
N ALA A 217 13.51 4.27 -12.74
CA ALA A 217 14.62 5.02 -12.14
C ALA A 217 15.56 5.63 -13.19
N TYR A 218 15.86 4.90 -14.26
CA TYR A 218 16.68 5.41 -15.36
C TYR A 218 15.98 6.57 -16.10
N GLN A 219 14.65 6.53 -16.25
CA GLN A 219 13.87 7.64 -16.80
C GLN A 219 13.83 8.86 -15.87
N THR A 220 13.65 8.68 -14.56
CA THR A 220 13.75 9.78 -13.57
C THR A 220 15.11 10.47 -13.66
N TRP A 221 16.20 9.70 -13.68
CA TRP A 221 17.56 10.24 -13.82
C TRP A 221 17.78 10.95 -15.17
N GLN A 222 17.15 10.48 -16.26
CA GLN A 222 17.15 11.22 -17.53
C GLN A 222 16.42 12.57 -17.43
N SER A 223 15.20 12.59 -16.86
CA SER A 223 14.40 13.83 -16.74
C SER A 223 15.15 14.91 -15.97
N GLU A 224 15.73 14.57 -14.82
CA GLU A 224 16.42 15.54 -13.97
C GLU A 224 17.72 16.06 -14.61
N GLN A 225 18.46 15.23 -15.36
CA GLN A 225 19.61 15.72 -16.13
C GLN A 225 19.19 16.61 -17.31
N GLU A 226 18.06 16.31 -17.96
CA GLU A 226 17.48 17.15 -19.02
C GLU A 226 16.93 18.48 -18.48
N GLU A 227 16.40 18.53 -17.25
CA GLU A 227 16.00 19.77 -16.57
C GLU A 227 17.21 20.64 -16.15
N ILE A 228 18.26 20.01 -15.61
CA ILE A 228 19.46 20.72 -15.14
C ILE A 228 20.31 21.22 -16.33
N GLN A 229 20.46 20.42 -17.40
CA GLN A 229 21.26 20.76 -18.58
C GLN A 229 20.56 20.32 -19.89
N PRO A 230 19.56 21.09 -20.40
CA PRO A 230 18.69 20.72 -21.54
C PRO A 230 19.35 20.49 -22.92
N ALA A 231 20.68 20.38 -22.99
CA ALA A 231 21.43 20.19 -24.23
C ALA A 231 22.71 19.34 -24.10
N ASP A 232 23.08 18.83 -22.91
CA ASP A 232 24.33 18.07 -22.77
C ASP A 232 24.19 16.61 -23.28
N LYS A 233 24.42 16.46 -24.58
CA LYS A 233 24.44 15.16 -25.27
C LYS A 233 25.55 14.24 -24.77
N ALA A 234 26.66 14.77 -24.24
CA ALA A 234 27.78 13.95 -23.76
C ALA A 234 27.43 13.30 -22.41
N VAL A 235 26.75 14.02 -21.51
CA VAL A 235 26.15 13.45 -20.29
C VAL A 235 25.13 12.38 -20.67
N MET A 236 24.17 12.68 -21.56
CA MET A 236 23.13 11.74 -21.95
C MET A 236 23.67 10.47 -22.64
N ASP A 237 24.70 10.58 -23.48
CA ASP A 237 25.32 9.41 -24.12
C ASP A 237 26.21 8.61 -23.16
N LYS A 238 26.82 9.26 -22.15
CA LYS A 238 27.49 8.59 -21.02
C LYS A 238 26.50 7.76 -20.20
N MET A 239 25.34 8.33 -19.82
CA MET A 239 24.27 7.63 -19.09
C MET A 239 23.80 6.38 -19.83
N LYS A 240 23.55 6.50 -21.15
CA LYS A 240 23.19 5.36 -22.02
C LYS A 240 24.31 4.31 -22.08
N SER A 241 25.58 4.72 -22.03
CA SER A 241 26.72 3.80 -22.00
C SER A 241 26.82 3.04 -20.68
N GLU A 242 26.67 3.72 -19.55
CA GLU A 242 26.61 3.12 -18.21
C GLU A 242 25.46 2.09 -18.11
N GLN A 243 24.26 2.44 -18.59
CA GLN A 243 23.10 1.54 -18.56
C GLN A 243 23.30 0.29 -19.44
N ARG A 244 23.91 0.44 -20.63
CA ARG A 244 24.28 -0.71 -21.50
C ARG A 244 25.35 -1.60 -20.85
N ALA A 245 26.36 -1.01 -20.21
CA ALA A 245 27.41 -1.75 -19.51
C ALA A 245 26.83 -2.52 -18.30
N TRP A 246 25.91 -1.91 -17.55
CA TRP A 246 25.19 -2.59 -16.48
C TRP A 246 24.30 -3.73 -17.01
N LEU A 247 23.55 -3.54 -18.10
CA LEU A 247 22.76 -4.61 -18.73
C LEU A 247 23.65 -5.81 -19.14
N ALA A 248 24.84 -5.54 -19.71
CA ALA A 248 25.81 -6.59 -20.03
C ALA A 248 26.33 -7.33 -18.79
N LYS A 249 26.48 -6.64 -17.64
CA LYS A 249 26.82 -7.25 -16.35
C LYS A 249 25.65 -8.09 -15.79
N ARG A 250 24.42 -7.55 -15.75
CA ARG A 250 23.20 -8.26 -15.33
C ARG A 250 23.01 -9.56 -16.10
N ASN A 251 23.23 -9.53 -17.42
CA ASN A 251 23.04 -10.68 -18.29
C ASN A 251 24.03 -11.83 -18.03
N GLN A 252 25.05 -11.64 -17.17
CA GLN A 252 25.94 -12.72 -16.69
C GLN A 252 25.23 -13.65 -15.69
N CYS A 253 24.16 -13.20 -15.02
CA CYS A 253 23.37 -14.03 -14.08
C CYS A 253 22.62 -15.21 -14.74
N GLN A 254 22.50 -15.25 -16.08
CA GLN A 254 21.79 -16.28 -16.86
C GLN A 254 20.33 -16.52 -16.44
N SER A 255 20.06 -17.43 -15.50
CA SER A 255 18.73 -17.72 -14.95
C SER A 255 18.71 -17.78 -13.42
N ASP A 256 19.76 -17.29 -12.76
CA ASP A 256 19.80 -17.11 -11.31
C ASP A 256 18.95 -15.89 -10.93
N ALA A 257 17.71 -16.14 -10.50
CA ALA A 257 16.79 -15.11 -10.06
C ALA A 257 17.33 -14.26 -8.90
N VAL A 258 18.12 -14.83 -7.98
CA VAL A 258 18.69 -14.10 -6.84
C VAL A 258 19.77 -13.13 -7.32
N CYS A 259 20.61 -13.57 -8.26
CA CYS A 259 21.58 -12.72 -8.94
C CYS A 259 20.89 -11.59 -9.72
N ILE A 260 19.80 -11.87 -10.44
CA ILE A 260 19.04 -10.86 -11.22
C ILE A 260 18.36 -9.85 -10.28
N THR A 261 17.60 -10.29 -9.27
CA THR A 261 16.97 -9.40 -8.26
C THR A 261 18.02 -8.51 -7.60
N LYS A 262 19.16 -9.09 -7.16
CA LYS A 262 20.25 -8.33 -6.55
C LYS A 262 20.81 -7.27 -7.50
N ALA A 263 21.16 -7.65 -8.74
CA ALA A 263 21.73 -6.74 -9.72
C ALA A 263 20.77 -5.60 -10.11
N MET A 264 19.46 -5.85 -10.09
CA MET A 264 18.43 -4.83 -10.30
C MET A 264 18.31 -3.90 -9.08
N ARG A 265 18.19 -4.43 -7.87
CA ARG A 265 18.11 -3.63 -6.62
C ARG A 265 19.31 -2.71 -6.44
N GLU A 266 20.52 -3.24 -6.64
CA GLU A 266 21.76 -2.46 -6.62
C GLU A 266 21.70 -1.31 -7.65
N ARG A 267 21.15 -1.54 -8.85
CA ARG A 267 21.05 -0.52 -9.89
C ARG A 267 19.98 0.53 -9.63
N VAL A 268 18.82 0.16 -9.11
CA VAL A 268 17.79 1.14 -8.69
C VAL A 268 18.39 2.04 -7.61
N SER A 269 19.03 1.47 -6.59
CA SER A 269 19.69 2.25 -5.54
C SER A 269 20.80 3.17 -6.09
N GLU A 270 21.65 2.67 -6.99
CA GLU A 270 22.76 3.44 -7.60
C GLU A 270 22.30 4.54 -8.56
N ILE A 271 21.13 4.38 -9.20
CA ILE A 271 20.54 5.45 -10.01
C ILE A 271 19.84 6.48 -9.11
N MET A 272 18.99 6.03 -8.18
CA MET A 272 18.27 6.94 -7.28
C MET A 272 19.22 7.76 -6.39
N SER A 273 20.39 7.23 -6.00
CA SER A 273 21.41 8.02 -5.29
C SER A 273 22.14 9.09 -6.14
N LYS A 274 21.70 9.33 -7.38
CA LYS A 274 22.15 10.44 -8.27
C LYS A 274 21.02 11.43 -8.57
N VAL A 275 19.88 11.24 -7.90
CA VAL A 275 18.57 11.88 -8.09
C VAL A 275 18.13 12.60 -6.80
N TYR A 276 18.98 12.63 -5.77
CA TYR A 276 18.84 13.44 -4.54
C TYR A 276 20.07 14.34 -4.37
#